data_AF-A0A368G0D2-F1
#
_entry.id   AF-A0A368G0D2-F1
#
_cell.length_a   1.000
_cell.length_b   1.000
_cell.length_c   1.000
_cell.angle_alpha   90.00
_cell.angle_beta   90.00
_cell.angle_gamma   90.00
#
_symmetry.space_group_name_H-M   'P 1'
#
loop_
_entity.id
_entity.type
_entity.pdbx_description
1 polymer ?
#
loop_
_entity_poly.entity_id
_entity_poly.type
_entity_poly.pdbx_seq_one_letter_code
_entity_poly.pdbx_strand_id
1 'polypeptide(L)'
;MHRQDLISTGSGIPEMKTIIRGVILKDYLTFRTLVSKVFGVALSLGSGVPIGKMGPFVHIASAVANQMSLLATKFDSAFGNETRRSECLAAACAVGVACTFSAPVGGVLFSIEVTTMYFSVRSYWRGFFAACCGAITIRLLRGFLVQTEVTVNAFFQTSFTPDAFAVNELPLFVVLGIVCGVLGALYISLYRTVVLFLRRNKYAKRIFQQHWIVYPVFISFAFSVISFPHGLGMFSTGRVSIFDVRNYFSL
;
A
#
# COMPACT_ATOMS: atom_id res chain seq x y z
N MET A 1 -2.55 23.07 13.01
CA MET A 1 -2.87 21.64 12.93
C MET A 1 -3.61 21.30 11.63
N HIS A 2 -4.70 22.01 11.30
CA HIS A 2 -5.58 21.72 10.15
C HIS A 2 -5.01 21.54 8.73
N ARG A 3 -3.87 22.13 8.37
CA ARG A 3 -3.34 22.05 6.98
C ARG A 3 -2.43 20.84 6.74
N GLN A 4 -1.77 20.34 7.78
CA GLN A 4 -0.80 19.24 7.66
C GLN A 4 -1.49 17.86 7.64
N ASP A 5 -2.63 17.72 8.33
CA ASP A 5 -3.43 16.47 8.35
C ASP A 5 -4.07 16.17 6.98
N LEU A 6 -4.36 17.21 6.19
CA LEU A 6 -4.85 17.06 4.82
C LEU A 6 -3.76 16.54 3.87
N ILE A 7 -2.49 16.84 4.14
CA ILE A 7 -1.34 16.42 3.31
C ILE A 7 -1.03 14.93 3.52
N SER A 8 -1.34 14.37 4.69
CA SER A 8 -1.12 12.94 4.99
C SER A 8 -2.26 12.03 4.51
N THR A 9 -3.34 12.59 3.98
CA THR A 9 -4.53 11.86 3.53
C THR A 9 -4.28 11.13 2.22
N GLY A 10 -4.75 9.88 2.12
CA GLY A 10 -4.68 9.07 0.89
C GLY A 10 -3.48 8.13 0.81
N SER A 11 -3.36 7.46 -0.34
CA SER A 11 -2.35 6.41 -0.59
C SER A 11 -0.93 6.95 -0.41
N GLY A 12 -0.56 7.98 -1.17
CA GLY A 12 0.76 8.58 -1.15
C GLY A 12 1.68 8.14 -2.28
N ILE A 13 1.32 7.09 -3.03
CA ILE A 13 2.07 6.67 -4.23
C ILE A 13 2.06 7.73 -5.34
N PRO A 14 0.92 8.35 -5.71
CA PRO A 14 0.91 9.40 -6.73
C PRO A 14 1.81 10.58 -6.37
N GLU A 15 1.78 11.00 -5.10
CA GLU A 15 2.59 12.09 -4.57
C GLU A 15 4.08 11.72 -4.57
N MET A 16 4.43 10.49 -4.15
CA MET A 16 5.81 10.00 -4.26
C MET A 16 6.31 9.99 -5.71
N LYS A 17 5.46 9.59 -6.67
CA LYS A 17 5.78 9.67 -8.10
C LYS A 17 6.04 11.10 -8.57
N THR A 18 5.30 12.09 -8.05
CA THR A 18 5.56 13.50 -8.37
C THR A 18 6.86 14.01 -7.75
N ILE A 19 7.19 13.60 -6.52
CA ILE A 19 8.43 13.99 -5.84
C ILE A 19 9.65 13.43 -6.57
N ILE A 20 9.62 12.15 -6.93
CA ILE A 20 10.73 11.50 -7.63
C ILE A 20 10.94 12.08 -9.05
N ARG A 21 9.87 12.59 -9.67
CA ARG A 21 9.93 13.36 -10.92
C ARG A 21 10.47 14.79 -10.77
N GLY A 22 10.80 15.22 -9.56
CA GLY A 22 11.40 16.52 -9.28
C GLY A 22 10.45 17.60 -8.77
N VAL A 23 9.17 17.29 -8.53
CA VAL A 23 8.22 18.26 -7.95
C VAL A 23 8.30 18.20 -6.43
N ILE A 24 8.87 19.23 -5.81
CA ILE A 24 9.05 19.28 -4.36
C ILE A 24 7.72 19.64 -3.68
N LEU A 25 7.07 18.66 -3.07
CA LEU A 25 5.90 18.88 -2.20
C LEU A 25 6.38 19.26 -0.79
N LYS A 26 6.24 20.55 -0.45
CA LYS A 26 6.58 21.06 0.87
C LYS A 26 5.72 20.37 1.95
N ASP A 27 6.35 20.05 3.09
CA ASP A 27 5.76 19.40 4.26
C ASP A 27 5.27 17.95 4.10
N TYR A 28 5.40 17.33 2.92
CA TYR A 28 4.90 15.97 2.66
C TYR A 28 5.71 14.88 3.41
N LEU A 29 7.05 14.95 3.37
CA LEU A 29 7.97 13.98 3.96
C LEU A 29 8.48 14.37 5.37
N THR A 30 7.64 15.05 6.16
CA THR A 30 8.01 15.51 7.51
C THR A 30 7.84 14.41 8.56
N PHE A 31 8.55 14.52 9.68
CA PHE A 31 8.38 13.58 10.80
C PHE A 31 6.96 13.61 11.39
N ARG A 32 6.28 14.77 11.34
CA ARG A 32 4.89 14.89 11.80
C ARG A 32 3.93 14.10 10.92
N THR A 33 4.08 14.16 9.59
CA THR A 33 3.23 13.38 8.66
C THR A 33 3.49 11.88 8.78
N LEU A 34 4.73 11.48 9.06
CA LEU A 34 5.09 10.10 9.38
C LEU A 34 4.26 9.57 10.57
N VAL A 35 4.33 10.26 11.71
CA VAL A 35 3.63 9.85 12.94
C VAL A 35 2.13 9.80 12.72
N SER A 36 1.54 10.84 12.12
CA SER A 36 0.09 10.85 11.84
C SER A 36 -0.35 9.70 10.95
N LYS A 37 0.47 9.33 9.96
CA LYS A 37 0.13 8.29 8.98
C LYS A 37 0.26 6.89 9.58
N VAL A 38 1.25 6.66 10.45
CA VAL A 38 1.40 5.39 11.19
C VAL A 38 0.15 5.13 12.05
N PHE A 39 -0.27 6.09 12.87
CA PHE A 39 -1.48 5.94 13.69
C PHE A 39 -2.75 5.84 12.84
N GLY A 40 -2.88 6.65 11.79
CA GLY A 40 -4.05 6.62 10.90
C GLY A 40 -4.21 5.28 10.19
N VAL A 41 -3.12 4.68 9.71
CA VAL A 41 -3.13 3.36 9.07
C VAL A 41 -3.41 2.26 10.10
N ALA A 42 -2.82 2.32 11.29
CA ALA A 42 -3.07 1.34 12.35
C ALA A 42 -4.56 1.31 12.74
N LEU A 43 -5.17 2.48 12.95
CA LEU A 43 -6.61 2.60 13.24
C LEU A 43 -7.48 2.15 12.06
N SER A 44 -7.11 2.50 10.84
CA SER A 44 -7.85 2.10 9.64
C SER A 44 -7.84 0.58 9.45
N LEU A 45 -6.70 -0.07 9.64
CA LEU A 45 -6.59 -1.54 9.58
C LEU A 45 -7.31 -2.21 10.76
N GLY A 46 -7.25 -1.63 11.95
CA GLY A 46 -7.98 -2.11 13.13
C GLY A 46 -9.49 -2.00 13.00
N SER A 47 -10.01 -1.08 12.17
CA SER A 47 -11.45 -0.89 11.96
C SER A 47 -12.13 -2.00 11.13
N GLY A 48 -11.36 -2.86 10.46
CA GLY A 48 -11.90 -3.93 9.61
C GLY A 48 -12.51 -3.47 8.28
N VAL A 49 -12.45 -2.17 7.95
CA VAL A 49 -12.87 -1.66 6.63
C VAL A 49 -11.87 -2.15 5.57
N PRO A 50 -12.31 -2.54 4.36
CA PRO A 50 -11.45 -3.08 3.30
C PRO A 50 -10.57 -1.99 2.68
N ILE A 51 -9.53 -1.60 3.41
CA ILE A 51 -8.57 -0.55 3.04
C ILE A 51 -7.20 -1.17 2.82
N GLY A 52 -6.57 -0.83 1.69
CA GLY A 52 -5.23 -1.28 1.38
C GLY A 52 -4.14 -0.55 2.19
N LYS A 53 -3.20 -1.31 2.76
CA LYS A 53 -2.04 -0.78 3.50
C LYS A 53 -0.85 -0.35 2.63
N MET A 54 -0.78 -0.82 1.38
CA MET A 54 0.40 -0.68 0.52
C MET A 54 0.85 0.76 0.29
N GLY A 55 -0.06 1.63 -0.16
CA GLY A 55 0.26 3.02 -0.47
C GLY A 55 0.79 3.79 0.74
N PRO A 56 0.06 3.78 1.87
CA PRO A 56 0.52 4.45 3.08
C PRO A 56 1.87 3.92 3.58
N PHE A 57 2.14 2.62 3.49
CA PHE A 57 3.43 2.03 3.85
C PHE A 57 4.59 2.52 2.98
N VAL A 58 4.37 2.66 1.67
CA VAL A 58 5.36 3.27 0.75
C VAL A 58 5.70 4.69 1.21
N HIS A 59 4.69 5.50 1.52
CA HIS A 59 4.92 6.86 2.00
C HIS A 59 5.66 6.90 3.34
N ILE A 60 5.30 6.04 4.30
CA ILE A 60 5.98 5.92 5.60
C ILE A 60 7.46 5.56 5.39
N ALA A 61 7.76 4.57 4.54
CA ALA A 61 9.13 4.18 4.23
C ALA A 61 9.93 5.34 3.61
N SER A 62 9.35 6.06 2.64
CA SER A 62 9.98 7.24 2.02
C SER A 62 10.18 8.38 3.01
N ALA A 63 9.26 8.61 3.95
CA ALA A 63 9.40 9.62 4.99
C ALA A 63 10.52 9.26 5.96
N VAL A 64 10.65 7.98 6.37
CA VAL A 64 11.79 7.49 7.18
C VAL A 64 13.11 7.69 6.44
N ALA A 65 13.18 7.28 5.17
CA ALA A 65 14.38 7.47 4.36
C ALA A 65 14.76 8.94 4.20
N ASN A 66 13.77 9.83 4.06
CA ASN A 66 14.01 11.27 4.02
C ASN A 66 14.60 11.80 5.34
N GLN A 67 14.07 11.38 6.49
CA GLN A 67 14.64 11.77 7.79
C GLN A 67 16.05 11.21 7.98
N MET A 68 16.30 9.97 7.56
CA MET A 68 17.65 9.38 7.59
C MET A 68 18.63 10.14 6.68
N SER A 69 18.21 10.55 5.49
CA SER A 69 19.03 11.34 4.57
C SER A 69 19.35 12.73 5.14
N LEU A 70 18.39 13.38 5.81
CA LEU A 70 18.63 14.65 6.51
C LEU A 70 19.62 14.51 7.66
N LEU A 71 19.54 13.41 8.43
CA LEU A 71 20.51 13.11 9.49
C LEU A 71 21.90 12.83 8.91
N ALA A 72 21.98 12.04 7.84
CA ALA A 72 23.24 11.73 7.16
C ALA A 72 23.92 12.98 6.59
N THR A 73 23.13 13.94 6.08
CA THR A 73 23.66 15.21 5.54
C THR A 73 24.37 16.05 6.61
N LYS A 74 24.03 15.88 7.90
CA LYS A 74 24.75 16.55 9.00
C LYS A 74 26.17 16.01 9.19
N PHE A 75 26.40 14.76 8.83
CA PHE A 75 27.70 14.10 8.97
C PHE A 75 28.54 14.21 7.69
N ASP A 76 27.90 14.12 6.52
CA ASP A 76 28.56 14.24 5.23
C ASP A 76 27.66 14.99 4.24
N SER A 77 28.16 16.12 3.74
CA SER A 77 27.45 16.99 2.80
C SER A 77 27.17 16.30 1.45
N ALA A 78 27.88 15.21 1.14
CA ALA A 78 27.66 14.43 -0.07
C ALA A 78 26.28 13.74 -0.11
N PHE A 79 25.57 13.62 1.02
CA PHE A 79 24.19 13.12 1.09
C PHE A 79 23.13 14.19 0.83
N GLY A 80 23.51 15.46 0.73
CA GLY A 80 22.61 16.57 0.39
C GLY A 80 22.27 16.67 -1.11
N ASN A 81 22.86 15.83 -1.97
CA ASN A 81 22.62 15.86 -3.40
C ASN A 81 21.21 15.32 -3.75
N GLU A 82 20.44 16.10 -4.50
CA GLU A 82 19.07 15.78 -4.90
C GLU A 82 18.98 14.44 -5.66
N THR A 83 19.96 14.14 -6.52
CA THR A 83 19.98 12.85 -7.26
C THR A 83 20.07 11.66 -6.30
N ARG A 84 20.96 11.74 -5.31
CA ARG A 84 21.14 10.66 -4.30
C ARG A 84 19.91 10.54 -3.40
N ARG A 85 19.28 11.68 -3.07
CA ARG A 85 18.02 11.69 -2.32
C ARG A 85 16.90 11.01 -3.10
N SER A 86 16.76 11.29 -4.39
CA SER A 86 15.79 10.63 -5.27
C SER A 86 16.03 9.12 -5.37
N GLU A 87 17.29 8.68 -5.55
CA GLU A 87 17.66 7.27 -5.51
C GLU A 87 17.31 6.59 -4.18
N CYS A 88 17.53 7.28 -3.06
CA CYS A 88 17.19 6.80 -1.73
C CYS A 88 15.66 6.68 -1.54
N LEU A 89 14.89 7.66 -2.01
CA LEU A 89 13.42 7.62 -1.98
C LEU A 89 12.88 6.47 -2.83
N ALA A 90 13.46 6.22 -4.00
CA ALA A 90 13.07 5.07 -4.83
C ALA A 90 13.39 3.73 -4.14
N ALA A 91 14.57 3.58 -3.53
CA ALA A 91 14.88 2.41 -2.72
C ALA A 91 13.89 2.24 -1.55
N ALA A 92 13.50 3.34 -0.90
CA ALA A 92 12.51 3.32 0.18
C ALA A 92 11.11 2.89 -0.31
N CYS A 93 10.70 3.28 -1.52
CA CYS A 93 9.46 2.79 -2.12
C CYS A 93 9.49 1.26 -2.30
N ALA A 94 10.61 0.72 -2.80
CA ALA A 94 10.80 -0.72 -2.94
C ALA A 94 10.72 -1.44 -1.58
N VAL A 95 11.39 -0.91 -0.56
CA VAL A 95 11.36 -1.44 0.82
C VAL A 95 9.95 -1.41 1.39
N GLY A 96 9.20 -0.31 1.22
CA GLY A 96 7.83 -0.18 1.72
C GLY A 96 6.90 -1.26 1.16
N VAL A 97 6.99 -1.54 -0.15
CA VAL A 97 6.22 -2.62 -0.78
C VAL A 97 6.72 -4.00 -0.34
N ALA A 98 8.03 -4.21 -0.31
CA ALA A 98 8.63 -5.47 0.13
C ALA A 98 8.25 -5.81 1.57
N CYS A 99 8.24 -4.85 2.49
CA CYS A 99 7.78 -5.05 3.87
C CYS A 99 6.26 -5.31 3.95
N THR A 100 5.48 -4.73 3.05
CA THR A 100 4.02 -4.91 3.05
C THR A 100 3.60 -6.33 2.65
N PHE A 101 4.27 -6.91 1.65
CA PHE A 101 3.92 -8.21 1.07
C PHE A 101 4.95 -9.32 1.35
N SER A 102 6.06 -9.00 2.01
CA SER A 102 7.22 -9.89 2.18
C SER A 102 7.78 -10.45 0.87
N ALA A 103 7.69 -9.66 -0.20
CA ALA A 103 8.12 -10.00 -1.56
C ALA A 103 9.16 -8.96 -2.07
N PRO A 104 10.47 -9.18 -1.84
CA PRO A 104 11.49 -8.20 -2.17
C PRO A 104 11.65 -7.97 -3.67
N VAL A 105 11.62 -9.03 -4.49
CA VAL A 105 11.71 -8.93 -5.96
C VAL A 105 10.55 -8.10 -6.51
N GLY A 106 9.31 -8.44 -6.12
CA GLY A 106 8.12 -7.72 -6.55
C GLY A 106 8.09 -6.25 -6.08
N GLY A 107 8.59 -5.97 -4.87
CA GLY A 107 8.69 -4.61 -4.35
C GLY A 107 9.62 -3.71 -5.16
N VAL A 108 10.78 -4.24 -5.59
CA VAL A 108 11.72 -3.49 -6.42
C VAL A 108 11.19 -3.27 -7.83
N LEU A 109 10.62 -4.31 -8.45
CA LEU A 109 10.00 -4.18 -9.78
C LEU A 109 8.87 -3.15 -9.77
N PHE A 110 8.00 -3.22 -8.76
CA PHE A 110 6.95 -2.21 -8.56
C PHE A 110 7.53 -0.80 -8.43
N SER A 111 8.62 -0.64 -7.66
CA SER A 111 9.26 0.67 -7.52
C SER A 111 9.79 1.18 -8.86
N ILE A 112 10.42 0.32 -9.68
CA ILE A 112 10.90 0.71 -11.00
C ILE A 112 9.73 1.17 -11.88
N GLU A 113 8.67 0.38 -11.98
CA GLU A 113 7.52 0.67 -12.83
C GLU A 113 6.79 1.96 -12.44
N VAL A 114 6.67 2.23 -11.13
CA VAL A 114 5.82 3.31 -10.63
C VAL A 114 6.57 4.63 -10.48
N THR A 115 7.85 4.61 -10.10
CA THR A 115 8.56 5.82 -9.67
C THR A 115 9.25 6.59 -10.80
N THR A 116 9.87 5.94 -11.78
CA THR A 116 10.73 6.61 -12.77
C THR A 116 10.66 5.96 -14.15
N MET A 117 10.76 6.77 -15.21
CA MET A 117 10.96 6.27 -16.57
C MET A 117 12.39 5.74 -16.80
N TYR A 118 13.37 6.32 -16.11
CA TYR A 118 14.77 5.93 -16.18
C TYR A 118 15.26 5.56 -14.79
N PHE A 119 15.79 4.34 -14.65
CA PHE A 119 16.25 3.81 -13.38
C PHE A 119 17.67 3.28 -13.51
N SER A 120 18.57 3.76 -12.64
CA SER A 120 19.96 3.30 -12.64
C SER A 120 20.06 1.88 -12.08
N VAL A 121 20.76 0.99 -12.78
CA VAL A 121 21.03 -0.39 -12.33
C VAL A 121 21.77 -0.42 -10.99
N ARG A 122 22.58 0.61 -10.69
CA ARG A 122 23.23 0.72 -9.38
C ARG A 122 22.21 0.92 -8.25
N SER A 123 21.19 1.74 -8.48
CA SER A 123 20.12 1.99 -7.52
C SER A 123 19.20 0.78 -7.37
N TYR A 124 19.07 -0.05 -8.43
CA TYR A 124 18.39 -1.34 -8.37
C TYR A 124 19.00 -2.28 -7.34
N TRP A 125 20.30 -2.54 -7.42
CA TRP A 125 20.96 -3.44 -6.47
C TRP A 125 20.87 -2.94 -5.03
N ARG A 126 20.99 -1.63 -4.82
CA ARG A 126 20.81 -0.99 -3.50
C ARG A 126 19.38 -1.16 -2.97
N GLY A 127 18.38 -0.91 -3.81
CA GLY A 127 16.98 -1.09 -3.47
C GLY A 127 16.63 -2.55 -3.20
N PHE A 128 17.17 -3.48 -3.98
CA PHE A 128 16.98 -4.91 -3.81
C PHE A 128 17.57 -5.42 -2.50
N PHE A 129 18.81 -5.05 -2.19
CA PHE A 129 19.42 -5.38 -0.91
C PHE A 129 18.60 -4.85 0.26
N ALA A 130 18.22 -3.57 0.23
CA ALA A 130 17.40 -2.95 1.28
C ALA A 130 16.03 -3.65 1.42
N ALA A 131 15.38 -3.99 0.30
CA ALA A 131 14.09 -4.70 0.29
C ALA A 131 14.20 -6.10 0.89
N CYS A 132 15.28 -6.84 0.60
CA CYS A 132 15.58 -8.13 1.21
C CYS A 132 15.77 -8.00 2.72
N CYS A 133 16.58 -7.03 3.18
CA CYS A 133 16.76 -6.77 4.60
C CYS A 133 15.41 -6.48 5.29
N GLY A 134 14.61 -5.57 4.73
CA GLY A 134 13.29 -5.23 5.28
C GLY A 134 12.34 -6.44 5.34
N ALA A 135 12.27 -7.23 4.27
CA ALA A 135 11.44 -8.44 4.22
C ALA A 135 11.90 -9.50 5.24
N ILE A 136 13.21 -9.70 5.39
CA ILE A 136 13.79 -10.62 6.39
C ILE A 136 13.48 -10.13 7.81
N THR A 137 13.66 -8.84 8.10
CA THR A 137 13.36 -8.28 9.43
C THR A 137 11.89 -8.49 9.80
N ILE A 138 10.95 -8.26 8.87
CA ILE A 138 9.52 -8.50 9.12
C ILE A 138 9.23 -9.99 9.36
N ARG A 139 9.87 -10.89 8.62
CA ARG A 139 9.71 -12.34 8.81
C ARG A 139 10.25 -12.80 10.17
N LEU A 140 11.44 -12.34 10.55
CA LEU A 140 12.04 -12.65 11.85
C LEU A 140 11.20 -12.10 12.99
N LEU A 141 10.78 -10.84 12.92
CA LEU A 141 9.92 -10.22 13.93
C LEU A 141 8.60 -10.98 14.10
N ARG A 142 8.01 -11.44 13.00
CA ARG A 142 6.81 -12.30 13.06
C ARG A 142 7.09 -13.63 13.75
N GLY A 143 8.20 -14.28 13.45
CA GLY A 143 8.60 -15.53 14.10
C GLY A 143 8.80 -15.39 15.62
N PHE A 144 9.22 -14.22 16.09
CA PHE A 144 9.31 -13.93 17.54
C PHE A 144 7.95 -13.60 18.19
N LEU A 145 7.07 -12.87 17.48
CA LEU A 145 5.79 -12.40 18.03
C LEU A 145 4.68 -13.46 17.97
N VAL A 146 4.70 -14.32 16.96
CA VAL A 146 3.69 -15.36 16.74
C VAL A 146 4.41 -16.70 16.79
N GLN A 147 4.16 -17.49 17.85
CA GLN A 147 4.62 -18.87 17.93
C GLN A 147 3.86 -19.71 16.90
N THR A 148 4.38 -19.76 15.67
CA THR A 148 3.98 -20.74 14.65
C THR A 148 5.09 -21.79 14.53
N GLU A 149 4.70 -23.06 14.36
CA GLU A 149 5.64 -24.20 14.18
C GLU A 149 6.62 -24.01 13.01
N VAL A 150 6.36 -23.07 12.11
CA VAL A 150 7.18 -22.78 10.94
C VAL A 150 7.65 -21.32 11.00
N THR A 151 8.97 -21.12 11.03
CA THR A 151 9.62 -19.85 11.37
C THR A 151 9.72 -18.84 10.21
N VAL A 152 9.58 -19.27 8.95
CA VAL A 152 9.78 -18.41 7.76
C VAL A 152 8.73 -18.68 6.67
N ASN A 153 7.46 -18.39 6.94
CA ASN A 153 6.39 -18.55 5.95
C ASN A 153 5.96 -17.22 5.31
N ALA A 154 5.58 -17.29 4.03
CA ALA A 154 4.87 -16.20 3.34
C ALA A 154 3.53 -15.89 4.03
N PHE A 155 2.96 -14.71 3.78
CA PHE A 155 1.71 -14.28 4.43
C PHE A 155 0.51 -15.20 4.13
N PHE A 156 0.43 -15.71 2.89
CA PHE A 156 -0.56 -16.69 2.46
C PHE A 156 0.18 -17.85 1.80
N GLN A 157 0.08 -19.05 2.38
CA GLN A 157 0.65 -20.26 1.79
C GLN A 157 -0.40 -20.98 0.98
N THR A 158 -0.05 -21.29 -0.27
CA THR A 158 -0.83 -22.14 -1.16
C THR A 158 0.12 -23.17 -1.72
N SER A 159 -0.13 -24.45 -1.44
CA SER A 159 0.60 -25.57 -2.01
C SER A 159 -0.08 -26.00 -3.30
N PHE A 160 0.63 -25.92 -4.42
CA PHE A 160 0.17 -26.45 -5.70
C PHE A 160 0.92 -27.74 -6.02
N THR A 161 0.24 -28.72 -6.60
CA THR A 161 0.90 -29.91 -7.14
C THR A 161 1.75 -29.56 -8.37
N PRO A 162 2.84 -30.28 -8.66
CA PRO A 162 3.73 -29.94 -9.79
C PRO A 162 3.03 -29.89 -11.15
N ASP A 163 1.99 -30.71 -11.34
CA ASP A 163 1.19 -30.80 -12.58
C ASP A 163 -0.19 -30.11 -12.46
N ALA A 164 -0.29 -29.06 -11.65
CA ALA A 164 -1.57 -28.40 -11.37
C ALA A 164 -2.24 -27.74 -12.58
N PHE A 165 -1.51 -27.46 -13.67
CA PHE A 165 -2.03 -26.73 -14.83
C PHE A 165 -1.71 -27.44 -16.14
N ALA A 166 -2.73 -27.71 -16.94
CA ALA A 166 -2.55 -28.26 -18.28
C ALA A 166 -2.34 -27.14 -19.31
N VAL A 167 -1.51 -27.39 -20.33
CA VAL A 167 -1.25 -26.41 -21.42
C VAL A 167 -2.54 -26.01 -22.14
N ASN A 168 -3.52 -26.92 -22.20
CA ASN A 168 -4.83 -26.70 -22.79
C ASN A 168 -5.68 -25.64 -22.05
N GLU A 169 -5.34 -25.30 -20.81
CA GLU A 169 -6.03 -24.28 -20.01
C GLU A 169 -5.48 -22.86 -20.27
N LEU A 170 -4.34 -22.72 -20.96
CA LEU A 170 -3.75 -21.41 -21.29
C LEU A 170 -4.72 -20.45 -22.01
N PRO A 171 -5.55 -20.88 -22.98
CA PRO A 171 -6.55 -20.00 -23.59
C PRO A 171 -7.57 -19.47 -22.58
N LEU A 172 -7.95 -20.27 -21.57
CA LEU A 172 -8.86 -19.82 -20.51
C LEU A 172 -8.21 -18.76 -19.62
N PHE A 173 -6.91 -18.90 -19.31
CA PHE A 173 -6.17 -17.86 -18.60
C PHE A 173 -6.06 -16.54 -19.38
N VAL A 174 -5.94 -16.60 -20.71
CA VAL A 174 -5.95 -15.40 -21.56
C VAL A 174 -7.32 -14.73 -21.51
N VAL A 175 -8.42 -15.49 -21.65
CA VAL A 175 -9.78 -14.95 -21.55
C VAL A 175 -10.00 -14.32 -20.17
N LEU A 176 -9.58 -14.99 -19.10
CA LEU A 176 -9.63 -14.45 -17.74
C LEU A 176 -8.85 -13.13 -17.62
N GLY A 177 -7.66 -13.05 -18.20
CA GLY A 177 -6.85 -11.83 -18.24
C GLY A 177 -7.56 -10.67 -18.95
N ILE A 178 -8.22 -10.93 -20.08
CA ILE A 178 -9.01 -9.93 -20.82
C ILE A 178 -10.19 -9.45 -19.97
N VAL A 179 -10.95 -10.38 -19.37
CA VAL A 179 -12.09 -10.06 -18.50
C VAL A 179 -11.65 -9.20 -17.32
N CYS A 180 -10.58 -9.59 -16.63
CA CYS A 180 -9.99 -8.82 -15.53
C CYS A 180 -9.52 -7.43 -15.97
N GLY A 181 -8.92 -7.31 -17.16
CA GLY A 181 -8.50 -6.03 -17.74
C GLY A 181 -9.68 -5.10 -18.02
N VAL A 182 -10.75 -5.62 -18.62
CA VAL A 182 -11.98 -4.85 -18.90
C VAL A 182 -12.67 -4.41 -17.61
N LEU A 183 -12.82 -5.32 -16.64
CA LEU A 183 -13.40 -4.99 -15.33
C LEU A 183 -12.55 -3.97 -14.57
N GLY A 184 -11.21 -4.07 -14.66
CA GLY A 184 -10.29 -3.09 -14.09
C GLY A 184 -10.44 -1.71 -14.72
N ALA A 185 -10.55 -1.64 -16.06
CA ALA A 185 -10.79 -0.38 -16.76
C ALA A 185 -12.16 0.24 -16.39
N LEU A 186 -13.21 -0.58 -16.30
CA LEU A 186 -14.53 -0.15 -15.84
C LEU A 186 -14.45 0.40 -14.41
N TYR A 187 -13.79 -0.32 -13.50
CA TYR A 187 -13.60 0.11 -12.11
C TYR A 187 -12.92 1.48 -12.01
N ILE A 188 -11.82 1.69 -12.75
CA ILE A 188 -11.11 2.98 -12.76
C ILE A 188 -12.01 4.10 -13.32
N SER A 189 -12.77 3.81 -14.38
CA SER A 189 -13.69 4.78 -14.99
C SER A 189 -14.84 5.18 -14.04
N LEU A 190 -15.44 4.20 -13.38
CA LEU A 190 -16.49 4.41 -12.38
C LEU A 190 -15.94 5.19 -11.18
N TYR A 191 -14.80 4.79 -10.65
CA TYR A 191 -14.15 5.48 -9.54
C TYR A 191 -13.85 6.94 -9.89
N ARG A 192 -13.29 7.21 -11.08
CA ARG A 192 -13.06 8.56 -11.59
C ARG A 192 -14.35 9.36 -11.66
N THR A 193 -15.43 8.77 -12.18
CA THR A 193 -16.73 9.43 -12.32
C THR A 193 -17.31 9.81 -10.96
N VAL A 194 -17.25 8.91 -9.98
CA VAL A 194 -17.70 9.17 -8.60
C VAL A 194 -16.89 10.29 -7.95
N VAL A 195 -15.56 10.25 -8.06
CA VAL A 195 -14.68 11.30 -7.48
C VAL A 195 -14.93 12.66 -8.13
N LEU A 196 -15.09 12.71 -9.45
CA LEU A 196 -15.42 13.96 -10.16
C LEU A 196 -16.82 14.46 -9.82
N PHE A 197 -17.80 13.57 -9.68
CA PHE A 197 -19.15 13.92 -9.26
C PHE A 197 -19.15 14.57 -7.87
N LEU A 198 -18.47 13.94 -6.90
CA LEU A 198 -18.31 14.48 -5.53
C LEU A 198 -17.63 15.86 -5.52
N ARG A 199 -16.64 16.08 -6.40
CA ARG A 199 -15.95 17.38 -6.51
C ARG A 199 -16.75 18.45 -7.26
N ARG A 200 -17.61 18.07 -8.22
CA ARG A 200 -18.39 19.00 -9.06
C ARG A 200 -19.68 19.45 -8.38
N ASN A 201 -20.36 18.56 -7.65
CA ASN A 201 -21.64 18.88 -7.03
C ASN A 201 -21.45 19.83 -5.82
N LYS A 202 -22.03 21.03 -5.88
CA LYS A 202 -21.89 22.06 -4.83
C LYS A 202 -22.42 21.59 -3.47
N TYR A 203 -23.49 20.79 -3.46
CA TYR A 203 -24.08 20.26 -2.22
C TYR A 203 -23.18 19.21 -1.58
N ALA A 204 -22.69 18.25 -2.37
CA ALA A 204 -21.72 17.25 -1.90
C ALA A 204 -20.44 17.92 -1.40
N LYS A 205 -19.97 18.95 -2.12
CA LYS A 205 -18.81 19.74 -1.71
C LYS A 205 -19.03 20.42 -0.35
N ARG A 206 -20.18 21.06 -0.14
CA ARG A 206 -20.51 21.72 1.13
C ARG A 206 -20.60 20.71 2.28
N ILE A 207 -21.26 19.58 2.08
CA ILE A 207 -21.44 18.57 3.14
C ILE A 207 -20.13 17.85 3.47
N PHE A 208 -19.41 17.35 2.44
CA PHE A 208 -18.27 16.47 2.65
C PHE A 208 -16.92 17.19 2.75
N GLN A 209 -16.74 18.38 2.17
CA GLN A 209 -15.48 19.12 2.28
C GLN A 209 -15.45 20.10 3.46
N GLN A 210 -16.61 20.61 3.91
CA GLN A 210 -16.65 21.51 5.08
C GLN A 210 -16.47 20.73 6.38
N HIS A 211 -16.97 19.49 6.45
CA HIS A 211 -16.77 18.59 7.58
C HIS A 211 -16.04 17.31 7.15
N TRP A 212 -14.71 17.32 7.26
CA TRP A 212 -13.84 16.23 6.82
C TRP A 212 -14.14 14.87 7.46
N ILE A 213 -14.74 14.85 8.66
CA ILE A 213 -15.10 13.64 9.42
C ILE A 213 -16.41 13.00 8.92
N VAL A 214 -17.32 13.80 8.35
CA VAL A 214 -18.66 13.33 7.98
C VAL A 214 -18.58 12.26 6.88
N TYR A 215 -17.70 12.46 5.90
CA TYR A 215 -17.52 11.51 4.80
C TYR A 215 -17.04 10.12 5.27
N PRO A 216 -15.91 9.98 6.00
CA PRO A 216 -15.46 8.69 6.48
C PRO A 216 -16.43 8.05 7.49
N VAL A 217 -17.05 8.83 8.38
CA VAL A 217 -18.04 8.27 9.33
C VAL A 217 -19.26 7.72 8.59
N PHE A 218 -19.77 8.45 7.60
CA PHE A 218 -20.90 7.99 6.80
C PHE A 218 -20.57 6.71 6.03
N ILE A 219 -19.40 6.63 5.40
CA ILE A 219 -18.96 5.43 4.67
C ILE A 219 -18.75 4.25 5.62
N SER A 220 -18.09 4.47 6.76
CA SER A 220 -17.88 3.41 7.76
C SER A 220 -19.21 2.90 8.31
N PHE A 221 -20.18 3.79 8.55
CA PHE A 221 -21.52 3.41 8.97
C PHE A 221 -22.24 2.60 7.89
N ALA A 222 -22.26 3.08 6.64
CA ALA A 222 -22.87 2.37 5.53
C ALA A 222 -22.23 0.99 5.31
N PHE A 223 -20.90 0.91 5.38
CA PHE A 223 -20.17 -0.35 5.29
C PHE A 223 -20.52 -1.29 6.44
N SER A 224 -20.59 -0.79 7.68
CA SER A 224 -20.99 -1.58 8.85
C SER A 224 -22.40 -2.15 8.71
N VAL A 225 -23.36 -1.38 8.17
CA VAL A 225 -24.73 -1.85 7.92
C VAL A 225 -24.75 -2.97 6.87
N ILE A 226 -24.00 -2.83 5.78
CA ILE A 226 -23.93 -3.84 4.71
C ILE A 226 -23.23 -5.11 5.20
N SER A 227 -22.14 -4.96 5.95
CA SER A 227 -21.34 -6.07 6.47
C SER A 227 -21.91 -6.71 7.74
N PHE A 228 -23.06 -6.24 8.25
CA PHE A 228 -23.64 -6.75 9.48
C PHE A 228 -23.97 -8.25 9.37
N PRO A 229 -23.37 -9.14 10.20
CA PRO A 229 -23.42 -10.60 9.99
C PRO A 229 -24.81 -11.23 10.07
N HIS A 230 -25.73 -10.61 10.80
CA HIS A 230 -27.12 -11.08 10.93
C HIS A 230 -28.07 -10.46 9.90
N GLY A 231 -27.59 -9.50 9.10
CA GLY A 231 -28.34 -8.87 8.02
C GLY A 231 -27.80 -9.25 6.65
N LEU A 232 -27.45 -8.26 5.84
CA LEU A 232 -26.91 -8.43 4.48
C LEU A 232 -25.54 -9.15 4.46
N GLY A 233 -24.79 -9.11 5.56
CA GLY A 233 -23.50 -9.78 5.69
C GLY A 233 -23.58 -11.31 5.59
N MET A 234 -24.76 -11.91 5.77
CA MET A 234 -24.96 -13.35 5.57
C MET A 234 -24.63 -13.79 4.13
N PHE A 235 -24.99 -12.98 3.13
CA PHE A 235 -24.71 -13.27 1.71
C PHE A 235 -23.28 -12.92 1.29
N SER A 236 -22.61 -12.05 2.05
CA SER A 236 -21.25 -11.59 1.79
C SER A 236 -20.20 -12.30 2.67
N THR A 237 -20.51 -13.50 3.19
CA THR A 237 -19.64 -14.30 4.08
C THR A 237 -19.09 -13.52 5.30
N GLY A 238 -19.84 -12.54 5.82
CA GLY A 238 -19.44 -11.67 6.92
C GLY A 238 -19.27 -12.36 8.28
N ARG A 239 -19.56 -13.66 8.37
CA ARG A 239 -19.32 -14.50 9.55
C ARG A 239 -17.98 -15.22 9.54
N VAL A 240 -17.30 -15.29 8.39
CA VAL A 240 -16.05 -16.06 8.26
C VAL A 240 -14.88 -15.16 8.63
N SER A 241 -14.26 -15.44 9.77
CA SER A 241 -12.98 -14.82 10.14
C SER A 241 -11.89 -15.31 9.19
N ILE A 242 -10.92 -14.47 8.84
CA ILE A 242 -9.70 -14.89 8.11
C ILE A 242 -9.00 -16.07 8.80
N PHE A 243 -9.16 -16.20 10.12
CA PHE A 243 -8.66 -17.35 10.89
C PHE A 243 -9.41 -18.65 10.58
N ASP A 244 -10.72 -18.60 10.31
CA ASP A 244 -11.50 -19.78 9.93
C ASP A 244 -11.11 -20.25 8.53
N VAL A 245 -10.92 -19.34 7.57
CA VAL A 245 -10.47 -19.68 6.20
C VAL A 245 -9.12 -20.41 6.22
N ARG A 246 -8.20 -20.04 7.13
CA ARG A 246 -6.91 -20.72 7.26
C ARG A 246 -7.07 -22.18 7.69
N ASN A 247 -8.05 -22.49 8.53
CA ASN A 247 -8.32 -23.86 8.98
C ASN A 247 -8.99 -24.71 7.89
N TYR A 248 -9.74 -24.08 6.97
CA TYR A 248 -10.35 -24.77 5.82
C TYR A 248 -9.34 -25.27 4.78
N PHE A 249 -8.21 -24.59 4.63
CA PHE A 249 -7.15 -24.96 3.68
C PHE A 249 -6.03 -25.82 4.28
N SER A 250 -6.13 -26.18 5.57
CA SER A 250 -5.18 -27.06 6.27
C SER A 250 -5.68 -28.52 6.43
N LEU A 251 -6.74 -28.89 5.71
CA LEU A 251 -7.17 -30.27 5.45
C LEU A 251 -6.81 -30.64 4.01
#